data_AF-A0A8X6K6Y0-F1
#
_entry.id   AF-A0A8X6K6Y0-F1
#
_cell.length_a   1.000
_cell.length_b   1.000
_cell.length_c   1.000
_cell.angle_alpha   90.00
_cell.angle_beta   90.00
_cell.angle_gamma   90.00
#
_symmetry.space_group_name_H-M   'P 1'
#
loop_
_entity.id
_entity.type
_entity.pdbx_description
1 polymer ?
#
loop_
_entity_poly.entity_id
_entity_poly.type
_entity_poly.pdbx_seq_one_letter_code
_entity_poly.pdbx_strand_id
1 'polypeptide(L)'
;MMIKCEEVIEAYIERINVVDPYINATVERSIDVALKEAKKVDSLVASGKYTKEQLAAEKPLLGVPFSVKLLLNVKGECKNSCLKLLIY
;
A
#
# COMPACT_ATOMS: atom_id res chain seq x y z
N MET A 1 9.77 5.15 -18.64
CA MET A 1 9.90 5.76 -17.31
C MET A 1 9.41 4.74 -16.30
N MET A 2 10.18 4.46 -15.24
CA MET A 2 9.77 3.51 -14.19
C MET A 2 9.01 4.31 -13.13
N ILE A 3 7.79 3.88 -12.79
CA ILE A 3 6.94 4.54 -11.80
C ILE A 3 7.40 4.08 -10.41
N LYS A 4 7.51 5.01 -9.46
CA LYS A 4 7.82 4.69 -8.06
C LYS A 4 6.58 4.19 -7.32
N CYS A 5 6.76 3.33 -6.33
CA CYS A 5 5.68 2.88 -5.45
C CYS A 5 5.02 4.06 -4.73
N GLU A 6 5.80 5.04 -4.27
CA GLU A 6 5.25 6.25 -3.63
C GLU A 6 4.23 6.96 -4.54
N GLU A 7 4.55 7.16 -5.82
CA GLU A 7 3.67 7.81 -6.79
C GLU A 7 2.37 7.01 -7.03
N VAL A 8 2.45 5.68 -7.08
CA VAL A 8 1.26 4.81 -7.20
C VAL A 8 0.35 4.97 -6.00
N ILE A 9 0.94 4.98 -4.80
CA ILE A 9 0.20 5.06 -3.54
C ILE A 9 -0.46 6.41 -3.37
N GLU A 10 0.24 7.50 -3.71
CA GLU A 10 -0.33 8.85 -3.74
C GLU A 10 -1.54 8.93 -4.68
N ALA A 11 -1.43 8.41 -5.90
CA ALA A 11 -2.54 8.39 -6.85
C ALA A 11 -3.77 7.62 -6.32
N TYR A 12 -3.55 6.50 -5.60
CA TYR A 12 -4.64 5.75 -4.96
C TYR A 12 -5.27 6.54 -3.80
N ILE A 13 -4.48 7.21 -2.97
CA ILE A 13 -4.98 8.03 -1.87
C ILE A 13 -5.82 9.19 -2.40
N GLU A 14 -5.33 9.89 -3.44
CA GLU A 14 -6.08 10.96 -4.11
C GLU A 14 -7.42 10.44 -4.65
N ARG A 15 -7.41 9.28 -5.32
CA ARG A 15 -8.64 8.69 -5.83
C ARG A 15 -9.62 8.36 -4.70
N ILE A 16 -9.14 7.78 -3.59
CA ILE A 16 -9.96 7.48 -2.42
C ILE A 16 -10.57 8.77 -1.86
N ASN A 17 -9.79 9.84 -1.71
CA ASN A 17 -10.29 11.13 -1.20
C ASN A 17 -11.41 11.72 -2.05
N VAL A 18 -11.37 11.52 -3.37
CA VAL A 18 -12.41 11.99 -4.29
C VAL A 18 -13.64 11.07 -4.25
N VAL A 19 -13.48 9.75 -4.15
CA VAL A 19 -14.60 8.78 -4.32
C VAL A 19 -15.30 8.44 -3.03
N ASP A 20 -14.54 8.23 -1.97
CA ASP A 20 -15.05 7.70 -0.71
C ASP A 20 -16.19 8.52 -0.09
N PRO A 21 -16.23 9.87 -0.22
CA PRO A 21 -17.39 10.64 0.24
C PRO A 21 -18.73 10.24 -0.42
N TYR A 22 -18.70 9.62 -1.61
CA TYR A 22 -19.89 9.22 -2.34
C TYR A 22 -20.32 7.78 -2.06
N ILE A 23 -19.37 6.89 -1.76
CA ILE A 23 -19.64 5.44 -1.61
C ILE A 23 -19.46 4.95 -0.17
N ASN A 24 -18.79 5.74 0.67
CA ASN A 24 -18.45 5.44 2.06
C ASN A 24 -17.89 4.01 2.23
N ALA A 25 -16.87 3.69 1.42
CA ALA A 25 -16.28 2.36 1.37
C ALA A 25 -15.25 2.17 2.48
N THR A 26 -14.50 3.22 2.85
CA THR A 26 -13.43 3.16 3.86
C THR A 26 -13.89 3.63 5.23
N VAL A 27 -13.25 3.13 6.30
CA VAL A 27 -13.55 3.56 7.68
C VAL A 27 -12.31 4.17 8.34
N GLU A 28 -11.12 3.57 8.18
CA GLU A 28 -9.85 4.15 8.61
C GLU A 28 -8.80 3.96 7.54
N ARG A 29 -7.98 4.99 7.37
CA ARG A 29 -7.03 5.10 6.28
C ARG A 29 -5.65 5.32 6.89
N SER A 30 -4.84 4.27 6.97
CA SER A 30 -3.47 4.32 7.50
C SER A 30 -2.50 4.90 6.47
N ILE A 31 -2.79 6.10 5.97
CA ILE A 31 -2.10 6.77 4.86
C ILE A 31 -0.60 6.89 5.15
N ASP A 32 -0.23 7.33 6.36
CA ASP A 32 1.17 7.52 6.74
C ASP A 32 1.97 6.21 6.72
N VAL A 33 1.32 5.10 7.12
CA VAL A 33 1.94 3.77 7.10
C VAL A 33 2.14 3.32 5.65
N ALA A 34 1.13 3.47 4.80
CA ALA A 34 1.20 3.10 3.40
C ALA A 34 2.30 3.87 2.66
N LEU A 35 2.41 5.19 2.87
CA LEU A 35 3.48 6.02 2.29
C LEU A 35 4.85 5.62 2.80
N LYS A 36 4.98 5.29 4.09
CA LYS A 36 6.25 4.83 4.67
C LYS A 36 6.66 3.47 4.12
N GLU A 37 5.71 2.57 3.86
CA GLU A 37 5.97 1.28 3.22
C GLU A 37 6.37 1.45 1.76
N ALA A 38 5.67 2.31 1.01
CA ALA A 38 6.00 2.63 -0.38
C ALA A 38 7.45 3.11 -0.53
N LYS A 39 7.89 4.04 0.32
CA LYS A 39 9.29 4.53 0.37
C LYS A 39 10.31 3.43 0.61
N LYS A 40 9.97 2.45 1.46
CA LYS A 40 10.85 1.29 1.70
C LYS A 40 10.94 0.40 0.48
N VAL A 41 9.83 0.19 -0.23
CA VAL A 41 9.82 -0.58 -1.48
C VAL A 41 10.68 0.11 -2.53
N ASP A 42 10.52 1.41 -2.72
CA ASP A 42 11.35 2.18 -3.66
C ASP A 42 12.83 2.10 -3.30
N SER A 43 13.15 2.20 -1.99
CA SER A 43 14.52 2.02 -1.49
C SER A 43 15.06 0.61 -1.73
N LEU A 44 14.22 -0.42 -1.56
CA LEU A 44 14.58 -1.82 -1.79
C LEU A 44 14.89 -2.08 -3.26
N VAL A 45 14.04 -1.59 -4.17
CA VAL A 45 14.25 -1.70 -5.61
C VAL A 45 15.49 -0.92 -6.04
N ALA A 46 15.67 0.31 -5.53
CA ALA A 46 16.84 1.14 -5.82
C ALA A 46 18.15 0.55 -5.28
N SER A 47 18.10 -0.21 -4.17
CA SER A 47 19.29 -0.84 -3.59
C SER A 47 19.93 -1.90 -4.48
N GLY A 48 19.20 -2.44 -5.47
CA GLY A 48 19.70 -3.49 -6.36
C GLY A 48 20.01 -4.81 -5.64
N LYS A 49 19.60 -4.98 -4.37
CA LYS A 49 19.86 -6.18 -3.57
C LYS A 49 19.22 -7.45 -4.15
N TYR A 50 18.14 -7.29 -4.90
CA TYR A 50 17.37 -8.37 -5.52
C TYR A 50 17.27 -8.13 -7.02
N THR A 51 17.34 -9.20 -7.82
CA THR A 51 16.99 -9.11 -9.23
C THR A 51 15.48 -9.01 -9.40
N LYS A 52 15.01 -8.60 -10.59
CA LYS A 52 13.57 -8.51 -10.88
C LYS A 52 12.89 -9.87 -10.76
N GLU A 53 13.57 -10.94 -11.17
CA GLU A 53 13.08 -12.31 -11.12
C GLU A 53 12.94 -12.79 -9.67
N GLN A 54 13.92 -12.46 -8.81
CA GLN A 54 13.84 -12.75 -7.38
C GLN A 54 12.71 -11.98 -6.70
N LEU A 55 12.56 -10.69 -7.00
CA LEU A 55 11.45 -9.89 -6.46
C LEU A 55 10.09 -10.46 -6.90
N ALA A 56 9.95 -10.86 -8.17
CA ALA A 56 8.72 -11.45 -8.67
C ALA A 56 8.38 -12.80 -8.00
N ALA A 57 9.40 -13.62 -7.70
CA ALA A 57 9.22 -14.91 -7.06
C ALA A 57 8.97 -14.81 -5.54
N GLU A 58 9.76 -13.99 -4.83
CA GLU A 58 9.71 -13.87 -3.37
C GLU A 58 8.64 -12.88 -2.89
N LYS A 59 8.35 -11.85 -3.69
CA LYS A 59 7.46 -10.73 -3.35
C LYS A 59 6.54 -10.37 -4.53
N PRO A 60 5.65 -11.28 -4.94
CA PRO A 60 4.83 -11.11 -6.15
C PRO A 60 3.89 -9.90 -6.12
N LEU A 61 3.57 -9.39 -4.93
CA LEU A 61 2.70 -8.22 -4.73
C LEU A 61 3.47 -6.97 -4.26
N LEU A 62 4.80 -6.95 -4.44
CA LEU A 62 5.63 -5.83 -4.02
C LEU A 62 5.18 -4.54 -4.71
N GLY A 63 4.86 -3.51 -3.91
CA GLY A 63 4.40 -2.23 -4.42
C GLY A 63 2.92 -2.18 -4.82
N VAL A 64 2.18 -3.28 -4.69
CA VAL A 64 0.76 -3.32 -5.07
C VAL A 64 -0.10 -2.76 -3.93
N PRO A 65 -0.86 -1.67 -4.15
CA PRO A 65 -1.84 -1.20 -3.18
C PRO A 65 -2.97 -2.21 -3.00
N PHE A 66 -3.20 -2.71 -1.79
CA PHE A 66 -4.36 -3.57 -1.51
C PHE A 66 -5.04 -3.19 -0.21
N SER A 67 -6.36 -3.34 -0.13
CA SER A 67 -7.16 -2.95 1.01
C SER A 67 -7.88 -4.14 1.66
N VAL A 68 -7.92 -4.22 2.98
CA VAL A 68 -8.51 -5.35 3.72
C VAL A 68 -9.86 -5.05 4.37
N LYS A 69 -10.74 -6.07 4.42
CA LYS A 69 -12.00 -6.02 5.18
C LYS A 69 -11.71 -5.93 6.68
N LEU A 70 -12.50 -5.13 7.40
CA LEU A 70 -12.39 -4.86 8.85
C LEU A 70 -12.25 -6.09 9.76
N LEU A 71 -12.80 -7.22 9.35
CA LEU A 71 -12.78 -8.45 10.15
C LEU A 71 -11.41 -9.12 10.21
N LEU A 72 -10.42 -8.61 9.46
CA LEU A 72 -9.06 -9.14 9.41
C LEU A 72 -8.14 -8.34 10.34
N ASN A 73 -7.32 -9.04 11.11
CA ASN A 73 -6.41 -8.42 12.08
C ASN A 73 -5.11 -7.99 11.39
N VAL A 74 -4.76 -6.70 11.50
CA VAL A 74 -3.50 -6.15 10.99
C VAL A 74 -2.57 -5.87 12.17
N LYS A 75 -1.30 -6.29 12.05
CA LYS A 75 -0.30 -6.09 13.10
C LYS A 75 -0.05 -4.60 13.31
N GLY A 76 -0.10 -4.15 14.56
CA GLY A 76 0.19 -2.77 14.96
C GLY A 76 -1.00 -1.81 14.93
N GLU A 77 -2.22 -2.32 14.76
CA GLU A 77 -3.43 -1.49 14.78
C GLU A 77 -4.48 -1.99 15.78
N CYS A 78 -5.18 -1.04 16.39
CA CYS A 78 -6.30 -1.31 17.27
C CYS A 78 -7.50 -1.71 16.42
N LYS A 79 -8.11 -2.85 16.74
CA LYS A 79 -9.33 -3.37 16.09
C LYS A 79 -10.43 -2.31 16.13
N ASN A 80 -10.63 -1.54 15.07
CA ASN A 80 -11.89 -0.81 14.84
C ASN A 80 -12.10 -0.24 13.42
N SER A 81 -11.19 -0.31 12.44
CA SER A 81 -11.51 0.34 11.15
C SER A 81 -10.80 -0.18 9.86
N CYS A 82 -11.45 0.07 8.70
CA CYS A 82 -11.52 -0.78 7.48
C CYS A 82 -10.86 -0.16 6.23
N LEU A 83 -10.24 -1.04 5.41
CA LEU A 83 -9.53 -0.84 4.13
C LEU A 83 -8.16 -0.17 4.23
N LYS A 84 -7.15 -0.97 4.59
CA LYS A 84 -5.76 -0.52 4.64
C LYS A 84 -4.99 -0.94 3.41
N LEU A 85 -4.48 0.04 2.66
CA LEU A 85 -3.43 -0.08 1.64
C LEU A 85 -2.17 -0.67 2.30
N LEU A 86 -2.14 -1.98 2.45
CA LEU A 86 -0.92 -2.67 2.84
C LEU A 86 -0.11 -2.87 1.57
N ILE A 87 1.21 -2.72 1.66
CA ILE A 87 2.12 -3.15 0.60
C ILE A 87 2.97 -4.24 1.24
N TYR A 88 2.82 -5.48 0.77
CA TYR A 88 3.64 -6.60 1.24
C TYR A 88 5.08 -6.53 0.69
#